data_AF-A0A644YE15-F1
#
_entry.id   AF-A0A644YE15-F1
#
_cell.length_a   1.000
_cell.length_b   1.000
_cell.length_c   1.000
_cell.angle_alpha   90.00
_cell.angle_beta   90.00
_cell.angle_gamma   90.00
#
_symmetry.space_group_name_H-M   'P 1'
#
loop_
_entity.id
_entity.type
_entity.pdbx_description
1 polymer ?
#
loop_
_entity_poly.entity_id
_entity_poly.type
_entity_poly.pdbx_seq_one_letter_code
_entity_poly.pdbx_strand_id
1 'polypeptide(L)'
;MTKEYENNKQVEIDDNFIMSPKYDFVFKYIFGNEKHKELLIALLSDILTLPEEEIPKLFDEDIERDENDPIVQWMEFLDAESKGEMEVLAEKNNDIKMAYNLLKVISKDEKARMLYEAKYAEISDQRTRIKSAEEKGAIEKALKVAENLLLMGINIEQIASATELPMEKVIELKKKYEN
;
A
#
# COMPACT_ATOMS: atom_id res chain seq x y z
N MET A 1 -30.05 -39.09 -2.70
CA MET A 1 -29.53 -38.36 -1.52
C MET A 1 -28.03 -38.30 -1.68
N THR A 2 -27.55 -37.07 -1.83
CA THR A 2 -26.24 -36.62 -2.27
C THR A 2 -25.12 -37.04 -1.31
N LYS A 3 -24.12 -37.74 -1.85
CA LYS A 3 -22.73 -37.67 -1.39
C LYS A 3 -22.05 -36.56 -2.18
N GLU A 4 -20.95 -36.04 -1.62
CA GLU A 4 -20.03 -35.03 -2.18
C GLU A 4 -20.30 -33.59 -1.76
N TYR A 5 -19.79 -33.21 -0.58
CA TYR A 5 -19.12 -31.92 -0.37
C TYR A 5 -18.06 -32.07 0.74
N GLU A 6 -16.98 -32.79 0.43
CA GLU A 6 -15.70 -32.64 1.13
C GLU A 6 -14.66 -32.22 0.08
N ASN A 7 -14.75 -30.98 -0.39
CA ASN A 7 -13.63 -30.36 -1.11
C ASN A 7 -12.67 -29.79 -0.07
N ASN A 8 -11.77 -30.64 0.41
CA ASN A 8 -10.48 -30.21 0.96
C ASN A 8 -9.72 -29.50 -0.16
N LYS A 9 -9.89 -28.18 -0.30
CA LYS A 9 -8.85 -27.35 -0.89
C LYS A 9 -7.67 -27.41 0.07
N GLN A 10 -6.70 -28.28 -0.20
CA GLN A 10 -5.36 -28.06 0.32
C GLN A 10 -4.95 -26.68 -0.18
N VAL A 11 -4.91 -25.70 0.72
CA VAL A 11 -4.31 -24.40 0.46
C VAL A 11 -2.83 -24.71 0.23
N GLU A 12 -2.40 -24.63 -1.03
CA GLU A 12 -1.00 -24.76 -1.37
C GLU A 12 -0.29 -23.56 -0.73
N ILE A 13 0.36 -23.80 0.41
CA ILE A 13 1.10 -22.78 1.13
C ILE A 13 2.29 -22.43 0.24
N ASP A 14 2.21 -21.30 -0.45
CA ASP A 14 3.37 -20.75 -1.15
C ASP A 14 4.50 -20.53 -0.14
N ASP A 15 5.53 -21.38 -0.21
CA ASP A 15 6.71 -21.33 0.66
C ASP A 15 7.56 -20.06 0.46
N ASN A 16 7.29 -19.27 -0.59
CA ASN A 16 7.90 -17.97 -0.83
C ASN A 16 7.09 -16.80 -0.29
N PHE A 17 5.87 -17.01 0.22
CA PHE A 17 5.07 -15.94 0.78
C PHE A 17 5.65 -15.44 2.11
N ILE A 18 5.82 -14.13 2.21
CA ILE A 18 6.25 -13.41 3.40
C ILE A 18 5.28 -12.26 3.62
N MET A 19 4.71 -12.17 4.82
CA MET A 19 3.83 -11.05 5.17
C MET A 19 4.64 -9.75 5.23
N SER A 20 4.07 -8.61 4.82
CA SER A 20 4.78 -7.35 4.97
C SER A 20 4.77 -6.88 6.44
N PRO A 21 5.91 -6.42 6.99
CA PRO A 21 6.00 -5.90 8.35
C PRO A 21 5.28 -4.55 8.54
N LYS A 22 4.83 -3.88 7.46
CA LYS A 22 3.99 -2.66 7.50
C LYS A 22 2.64 -2.88 8.17
N TYR A 23 2.13 -4.11 8.14
CA TYR A 23 0.81 -4.41 8.70
C TYR A 23 0.89 -4.51 10.22
N ASP A 24 -0.03 -3.82 10.91
CA ASP A 24 -0.08 -3.68 12.37
C ASP A 24 0.04 -5.00 13.13
N PHE A 25 -0.66 -6.05 12.68
CA PHE A 25 -0.56 -7.38 13.28
C PHE A 25 0.86 -7.95 13.25
N VAL A 26 1.54 -7.83 12.11
CA VAL A 26 2.90 -8.33 11.89
C VAL A 26 3.90 -7.50 12.67
N PHE A 27 3.77 -6.17 12.60
CA PHE A 27 4.58 -5.23 13.36
C PHE A 27 4.51 -5.53 14.86
N LYS A 28 3.29 -5.68 15.40
CA LYS A 28 3.07 -6.02 16.81
C LYS A 28 3.65 -7.39 17.18
N TYR A 29 3.65 -8.35 16.27
CA TYR A 29 4.25 -9.65 16.53
C TYR A 29 5.78 -9.58 16.65
N ILE A 30 6.43 -8.83 15.75
CA ILE A 30 7.89 -8.67 15.75
C ILE A 30 8.32 -7.80 16.94
N PHE A 31 7.74 -6.61 17.09
CA PHE A 31 8.24 -5.58 18.01
C PHE A 31 7.42 -5.44 19.29
N GLY A 32 6.16 -5.85 19.30
CA GLY A 32 5.25 -5.70 20.45
C GLY A 32 5.24 -6.88 21.44
N ASN A 33 6.03 -7.93 21.18
CA ASN A 33 6.10 -9.12 22.01
C ASN A 33 7.23 -9.00 23.04
N GLU A 34 6.97 -9.23 24.33
CA GLU A 34 7.99 -9.19 25.38
C GLU A 34 9.19 -10.12 25.11
N LYS A 35 8.96 -11.25 24.41
CA LYS A 35 10.01 -12.19 24.03
C LYS A 35 10.99 -11.62 22.99
N HIS A 36 10.57 -10.58 22.26
CA HIS A 36 11.33 -9.94 21.18
C HIS A 36 11.67 -8.49 21.52
N LYS A 37 11.64 -8.12 22.81
CA LYS A 37 11.86 -6.75 23.30
C LYS A 37 13.18 -6.15 22.78
N GLU A 38 14.21 -6.97 22.60
CA GLU A 38 15.51 -6.53 22.07
C GLU A 38 15.39 -5.92 20.67
N LEU A 39 14.49 -6.44 19.81
CA LEU A 39 14.25 -5.86 18.48
C LEU A 39 13.58 -4.49 18.55
N LEU A 40 12.63 -4.32 19.47
CA LEU A 40 12.02 -3.01 19.69
C LEU A 40 13.05 -2.02 20.22
N ILE A 41 13.93 -2.45 21.14
CA ILE A 41 15.01 -1.60 21.64
C ILE A 41 15.96 -1.23 20.52
N ALA A 42 16.37 -2.18 19.66
CA ALA A 42 17.25 -1.92 18.52
C ALA A 42 16.65 -0.87 17.59
N LEU A 43 15.44 -1.11 17.08
CA LEU A 43 14.71 -0.19 16.21
C LEU A 43 14.56 1.20 16.82
N LEU A 44 14.12 1.29 18.08
CA LEU A 44 13.94 2.58 18.75
C LEU A 44 15.27 3.28 19.05
N SER A 45 16.33 2.54 19.37
CA SER A 45 17.64 3.13 19.61
C SER A 45 18.16 3.76 18.33
N ASP A 46 18.05 3.06 17.21
CA ASP A 46 18.41 3.61 15.90
C ASP A 46 17.59 4.88 15.62
N ILE A 47 16.25 4.81 15.65
CA ILE A 47 15.38 5.97 15.37
C ILE A 47 15.65 7.17 16.30
N LEU A 48 15.79 6.94 17.61
CA LEU A 48 15.91 8.01 18.60
C LEU A 48 17.32 8.60 18.71
N THR A 49 18.32 7.99 18.07
CA THR A 49 19.68 8.55 18.01
C THR A 49 19.82 9.63 16.93
N LEU A 50 18.86 9.76 16.01
CA LEU A 50 18.87 10.83 15.03
C LEU A 50 18.49 12.18 15.65
N PRO A 51 19.25 13.25 15.33
CA PRO A 51 18.80 14.61 15.55
C PRO A 51 17.48 14.87 14.80
N GLU A 52 16.61 15.70 15.40
CA GLU A 52 15.29 16.01 14.83
C GLU A 52 15.40 16.62 13.42
N GLU A 53 16.44 17.40 13.17
CA GLU A 53 16.74 18.01 11.87
C GLU A 53 17.16 17.00 10.78
N GLU A 54 17.58 15.79 11.16
CA GLU A 54 17.93 14.72 10.23
C GLU A 54 16.70 13.86 9.86
N ILE A 55 15.66 13.84 10.71
CA ILE A 55 14.44 13.04 10.46
C ILE A 55 13.76 13.39 9.12
N PRO A 56 13.55 14.67 8.75
CA PRO A 56 12.96 15.00 7.46
C PRO A 56 13.75 14.47 6.26
N LYS A 57 15.09 14.37 6.40
CA LYS A 57 15.96 13.90 5.32
C LYS A 57 15.77 12.43 5.01
N LEU A 58 15.26 11.65 5.95
CA LEU A 58 14.91 10.25 5.75
C LEU A 58 13.74 10.06 4.76
N PHE A 59 12.91 11.08 4.58
CA PHE A 59 11.75 11.04 3.69
C PHE A 59 12.00 11.74 2.36
N ASP A 60 13.14 12.39 2.20
CA ASP A 60 13.54 13.02 0.95
C ASP A 60 14.17 11.96 0.04
N GLU A 61 13.61 11.80 -1.16
CA GLU A 61 14.12 10.86 -2.16
C GLU A 61 15.29 11.44 -2.96
N ASP A 62 15.46 12.77 -2.95
CA ASP A 62 16.53 13.47 -3.66
C ASP A 62 17.84 13.52 -2.86
N ILE A 63 17.83 13.06 -1.61
CA ILE A 63 19.00 13.01 -0.73
C ILE A 63 19.64 11.62 -0.80
N GLU A 64 20.97 11.60 -1.03
CA GLU A 64 21.75 10.37 -0.97
C GLU A 64 21.70 9.75 0.44
N ARG A 65 21.27 8.50 0.52
CA ARG A 65 21.17 7.74 1.77
C ARG A 65 22.36 6.80 1.88
N ASP A 66 22.95 6.73 3.06
CA ASP A 66 23.96 5.71 3.35
C ASP A 66 23.24 4.37 3.59
N GLU A 67 23.41 3.41 2.69
CA GLU A 67 22.85 2.06 2.81
C GLU A 67 23.39 1.27 4.02
N ASN A 68 24.46 1.75 4.65
CA ASN A 68 25.03 1.17 5.88
C ASN A 68 24.45 1.79 7.14
N ASP A 69 23.65 2.85 7.04
CA ASP A 69 22.96 3.45 8.17
C ASP A 69 21.87 2.47 8.67
N PRO A 70 21.90 2.07 9.95
CA PRO A 70 20.90 1.16 10.51
C PRO A 70 19.46 1.61 10.31
N ILE A 71 19.19 2.92 10.33
CA ILE A 71 17.85 3.49 10.19
C ILE A 71 17.40 3.40 8.74
N VAL A 72 18.29 3.69 7.80
CA VAL A 72 18.02 3.48 6.36
C VAL A 72 17.69 2.02 6.11
N GLN A 73 18.47 1.09 6.67
CA GLN A 73 18.22 -0.35 6.55
C GLN A 73 16.89 -0.77 7.18
N TRP A 74 16.53 -0.23 8.35
CA TRP A 74 15.23 -0.51 8.97
C TRP A 74 14.07 0.03 8.15
N MET A 75 14.20 1.24 7.59
CA MET A 75 13.19 1.81 6.70
C MET A 75 13.02 0.95 5.44
N GLU A 76 14.12 0.58 4.79
CA GLU A 76 14.10 -0.32 3.63
C GLU A 76 13.50 -1.68 3.96
N PHE A 77 13.78 -2.24 5.15
CA PHE A 77 13.21 -3.52 5.57
C PHE A 77 11.71 -3.43 5.81
N LEU A 78 11.26 -2.34 6.45
CA LEU A 78 9.84 -2.07 6.62
C LEU A 78 9.18 -1.82 5.26
N ASP A 79 9.89 -1.19 4.33
CA ASP A 79 9.36 -0.83 3.01
C ASP A 79 9.37 -1.95 1.98
N ALA A 80 10.21 -2.97 2.16
CA ALA A 80 10.43 -4.07 1.24
C ALA A 80 9.12 -4.70 0.74
N GLU A 81 9.03 -4.83 -0.59
CA GLU A 81 7.88 -5.42 -1.29
C GLU A 81 8.09 -6.90 -1.58
N SER A 82 9.34 -7.37 -1.52
CA SER A 82 9.70 -8.74 -1.86
C SER A 82 10.51 -9.44 -0.77
N LYS A 83 10.37 -10.76 -0.73
CA LYS A 83 11.21 -11.65 0.10
C LYS A 83 12.70 -11.45 -0.18
N GLY A 84 13.07 -11.23 -1.44
CA GLY A 84 14.47 -11.05 -1.85
C GLY A 84 15.09 -9.78 -1.27
N GLU A 85 14.35 -8.66 -1.29
CA GLU A 85 14.79 -7.41 -0.65
C GLU A 85 15.03 -7.60 0.86
N MET A 86 14.08 -8.26 1.54
CA MET A 86 14.22 -8.55 2.97
C MET A 86 15.42 -9.47 3.27
N GLU A 87 15.71 -10.43 2.39
CA GLU A 87 16.86 -11.33 2.54
C GLU A 87 18.20 -10.58 2.43
N VAL A 88 18.32 -9.68 1.45
CA VAL A 88 19.53 -8.84 1.30
C VAL A 88 19.77 -7.99 2.55
N LEU A 89 18.72 -7.38 3.11
CA LEU A 89 18.83 -6.56 4.32
C LEU A 89 19.17 -7.40 5.56
N ALA A 90 18.59 -8.61 5.66
CA ALA A 90 18.90 -9.58 6.70
C ALA A 90 20.34 -10.13 6.62
N GLU A 91 21.00 -10.07 5.47
CA GLU A 91 22.42 -10.41 5.35
C GLU A 91 23.32 -9.29 5.87
N LYS A 92 22.90 -8.03 5.70
CA LYS A 92 23.66 -6.84 6.10
C LYS A 92 23.54 -6.53 7.59
N ASN A 93 22.38 -6.77 8.19
CA ASN A 93 22.06 -6.35 9.57
C ASN A 93 21.49 -7.50 10.41
N ASN A 94 22.13 -7.80 11.55
CA ASN A 94 21.75 -8.93 12.40
C ASN A 94 20.41 -8.75 13.11
N ASP A 95 20.03 -7.52 13.46
CA ASP A 95 18.74 -7.25 14.10
C ASP A 95 17.60 -7.38 13.09
N ILE A 96 17.81 -6.88 11.87
CA ILE A 96 16.91 -7.11 10.73
C ILE A 96 16.81 -8.61 10.42
N LYS A 97 17.93 -9.34 10.46
CA LYS A 97 17.93 -10.80 10.27
C LYS A 97 17.04 -11.52 11.28
N MET A 98 17.08 -11.10 12.53
CA MET A 98 16.25 -11.67 13.58
C MET A 98 14.77 -11.33 13.34
N ALA A 99 14.46 -10.08 12.99
CA ALA A 99 13.10 -9.66 12.61
C ALA A 99 12.57 -10.46 11.40
N TYR A 100 13.38 -10.62 10.35
CA TYR A 100 13.05 -11.41 9.16
C TYR A 100 12.81 -12.89 9.49
N ASN A 101 13.60 -13.49 10.37
CA ASN A 101 13.38 -14.87 10.79
C ASN A 101 12.07 -15.06 11.57
N LEU A 102 11.71 -14.11 12.44
CA LEU A 102 10.41 -14.12 13.11
C LEU A 102 9.27 -13.99 12.11
N LEU A 103 9.45 -13.11 11.12
CA LEU A 103 8.50 -12.90 10.04
C LEU A 103 8.25 -14.17 9.23
N LYS A 104 9.31 -14.92 8.90
CA LYS A 104 9.20 -16.23 8.24
C LYS A 104 8.40 -17.24 9.05
N VAL A 105 8.58 -17.25 10.38
CA VAL A 105 7.84 -18.16 11.26
C VAL A 105 6.35 -17.83 11.26
N ILE A 106 5.98 -16.56 11.47
CA ILE A 106 4.56 -16.18 11.49
C ILE A 106 3.89 -16.27 10.12
N SER A 107 4.64 -16.03 9.02
CA SER A 107 4.14 -16.17 7.65
C SER A 107 3.72 -17.60 7.29
N LYS A 108 4.27 -18.60 8.00
CA LYS A 108 3.90 -20.02 7.86
C LYS A 108 2.78 -20.46 8.81
N ASP A 109 2.39 -19.63 9.79
CA ASP A 109 1.25 -19.93 10.65
C ASP A 109 -0.05 -19.67 9.90
N GLU A 110 -0.85 -20.71 9.71
CA GLU A 110 -2.08 -20.66 8.91
C GLU A 110 -3.09 -19.65 9.47
N LYS A 111 -3.26 -19.60 10.80
CA LYS A 111 -4.23 -18.70 11.43
C LYS A 111 -3.81 -17.24 11.33
N ALA A 112 -2.53 -16.97 11.56
CA ALA A 112 -1.94 -15.66 11.37
C ALA A 112 -2.07 -15.21 9.91
N ARG A 113 -1.82 -16.11 8.97
CA ARG A 113 -1.92 -15.83 7.52
C ARG A 113 -3.35 -15.51 7.10
N MET A 114 -4.32 -16.29 7.57
CA MET A 114 -5.73 -16.01 7.31
C MET A 114 -6.15 -14.63 7.86
N LEU A 115 -5.70 -14.27 9.08
CA LEU A 115 -5.99 -12.97 9.66
C LEU A 115 -5.37 -11.83 8.84
N TYR A 116 -4.12 -12.00 8.41
CA TYR A 116 -3.42 -11.06 7.54
C TYR A 116 -4.15 -10.87 6.22
N GLU A 117 -4.48 -11.95 5.52
CA GLU A 117 -5.17 -11.93 4.23
C GLU A 117 -6.56 -11.28 4.33
N ALA A 118 -7.31 -11.57 5.40
CA ALA A 118 -8.60 -10.94 5.66
C ALA A 118 -8.48 -9.42 5.87
N LYS A 119 -7.45 -8.96 6.60
CA LYS A 119 -7.18 -7.53 6.78
C LYS A 119 -6.70 -6.86 5.51
N TYR A 120 -5.86 -7.53 4.75
CA TYR A 120 -5.39 -7.06 3.45
C TYR A 120 -6.58 -6.85 2.49
N ALA A 121 -7.48 -7.83 2.41
CA ALA A 121 -8.69 -7.75 1.59
C ALA A 121 -9.60 -6.59 2.03
N GLU A 122 -9.83 -6.41 3.33
CA GLU A 122 -10.63 -5.30 3.87
C GLU A 122 -10.07 -3.92 3.44
N ILE A 123 -8.76 -3.73 3.58
CA ILE A 123 -8.08 -2.47 3.21
C ILE A 123 -8.15 -2.24 1.70
N SER A 124 -7.88 -3.29 0.91
CA SER A 124 -7.93 -3.21 -0.55
C SER A 124 -9.33 -2.84 -1.06
N ASP A 125 -10.37 -3.44 -0.48
CA ASP A 125 -11.76 -3.15 -0.79
C ASP A 125 -12.12 -1.69 -0.42
N GLN A 126 -11.67 -1.22 0.75
CA GLN A 126 -11.87 0.17 1.17
C GLN A 126 -11.20 1.15 0.19
N ARG A 127 -9.96 0.89 -0.21
CA ARG A 127 -9.22 1.72 -1.19
C ARG A 127 -9.95 1.75 -2.53
N THR A 128 -10.41 0.61 -3.01
CA THR A 128 -11.17 0.52 -4.27
C THR A 128 -12.47 1.31 -4.19
N ARG A 129 -13.19 1.24 -3.07
CA ARG A 129 -14.41 2.04 -2.86
C ARG A 129 -14.13 3.54 -2.87
N ILE A 130 -13.08 3.99 -2.17
CA ILE A 130 -12.69 5.41 -2.12
C ILE A 130 -12.30 5.90 -3.51
N LYS A 131 -11.40 5.17 -4.20
CA LYS A 131 -10.95 5.52 -5.55
C LYS A 131 -12.12 5.62 -6.53
N SER A 132 -13.03 4.65 -6.52
CA SER A 132 -14.21 4.69 -7.38
C SER A 132 -15.13 5.87 -7.06
N ALA A 133 -15.26 6.25 -5.79
CA ALA A 133 -16.05 7.42 -5.38
C ALA A 133 -15.40 8.73 -5.84
N GLU A 134 -14.08 8.86 -5.73
CA GLU A 134 -13.31 10.01 -6.21
C GLU A 134 -13.39 10.16 -7.72
N GLU A 135 -13.20 9.07 -8.48
CA GLU A 135 -13.31 9.05 -9.94
C GLU A 135 -14.72 9.44 -10.39
N LYS A 136 -15.77 8.88 -9.76
CA LYS A 136 -17.16 9.27 -10.05
C LYS A 136 -17.41 10.74 -9.74
N GLY A 137 -16.97 11.24 -8.60
CA GLY A 137 -17.13 12.64 -8.21
C GLY A 137 -16.39 13.60 -9.15
N ALA A 138 -15.18 13.23 -9.59
CA ALA A 138 -14.41 14.00 -10.56
C ALA A 138 -15.14 14.07 -11.91
N ILE A 139 -15.62 12.92 -12.41
CA ILE A 139 -16.39 12.85 -13.66
C ILE A 139 -17.70 13.64 -13.55
N GLU A 140 -18.48 13.48 -12.47
CA GLU A 140 -19.73 14.22 -12.25
C GLU A 140 -19.50 15.73 -12.22
N LYS A 141 -18.44 16.18 -11.55
CA LYS A 141 -18.05 17.59 -11.52
C LYS A 141 -17.63 18.08 -12.91
N ALA A 142 -16.80 17.33 -13.63
CA ALA A 142 -16.37 17.66 -14.98
C ALA A 142 -17.55 17.78 -15.95
N LEU A 143 -18.52 16.85 -15.87
CA LEU A 143 -19.77 16.90 -16.64
C LEU A 143 -20.57 18.17 -16.29
N LYS A 144 -20.72 18.50 -15.01
CA LYS A 144 -21.42 19.72 -14.57
C LYS A 144 -20.76 21.00 -15.06
N VAL A 145 -19.43 21.05 -15.05
CA VAL A 145 -18.66 22.18 -15.59
C VAL A 145 -18.85 22.27 -17.10
N ALA A 146 -18.75 21.15 -17.82
CA ALA A 146 -18.97 21.11 -19.27
C ALA A 146 -20.37 21.59 -19.66
N GLU A 147 -21.41 21.19 -18.94
CA GLU A 147 -22.78 21.70 -19.12
C GLU A 147 -22.84 23.23 -19.00
N ASN A 148 -22.27 23.79 -17.93
CA ASN A 148 -22.28 25.23 -17.70
C ASN A 148 -21.53 25.98 -18.83
N LEU A 149 -20.39 25.47 -19.27
CA LEU A 149 -19.59 26.08 -20.35
C LEU A 149 -20.30 26.00 -21.71
N LEU A 150 -21.01 24.90 -22.00
CA LEU A 150 -21.85 24.78 -23.20
C LEU A 150 -22.96 25.84 -23.19
N LEU A 151 -23.62 26.06 -22.06
CA LEU A 151 -24.65 27.09 -21.90
C LEU A 151 -24.09 28.52 -22.07
N MET A 152 -22.81 28.73 -21.77
CA MET A 152 -22.09 30.00 -22.00
C MET A 152 -21.61 30.19 -23.44
N GLY A 153 -21.84 29.22 -24.33
CA GLY A 153 -21.45 29.29 -25.74
C GLY A 153 -19.96 29.04 -25.99
N ILE A 154 -19.25 28.42 -25.05
CA ILE A 154 -17.85 27.99 -25.23
C ILE A 154 -17.81 26.84 -26.24
N ASN A 155 -16.76 26.80 -27.09
CA ASN A 155 -16.64 25.74 -28.09
C ASN A 155 -16.21 24.40 -27.46
N ILE A 156 -16.44 23.31 -28.19
CA ILE A 156 -16.29 21.93 -27.71
C ILE A 156 -14.82 21.62 -27.38
N GLU A 157 -13.89 22.11 -28.20
CA GLU A 157 -12.45 21.88 -28.02
C GLU A 157 -11.95 22.50 -26.72
N GLN A 158 -12.35 23.72 -26.41
CA GLN A 158 -12.01 24.41 -25.17
C GLN A 158 -12.62 23.72 -23.95
N ILE A 159 -13.85 23.22 -24.06
CA ILE A 159 -14.53 22.52 -22.96
C ILE A 159 -13.83 21.19 -22.68
N ALA A 160 -13.52 20.40 -23.71
CA ALA A 160 -12.78 19.14 -23.56
C ALA A 160 -11.43 19.37 -22.88
N SER A 161 -10.69 20.42 -23.28
CA SER A 161 -9.43 20.78 -22.64
C SER A 161 -9.59 21.23 -21.19
N ALA A 162 -10.61 22.03 -20.85
CA ALA A 162 -10.79 22.59 -19.51
C ALA A 162 -11.36 21.58 -18.49
N THR A 163 -12.06 20.55 -18.97
CA THR A 163 -12.74 19.55 -18.13
C THR A 163 -12.05 18.19 -18.14
N GLU A 164 -11.01 18.03 -18.98
CA GLU A 164 -10.31 16.77 -19.25
C GLU A 164 -11.24 15.64 -19.73
N LEU A 165 -12.45 15.99 -20.20
CA LEU A 165 -13.38 15.04 -20.78
C LEU A 165 -12.98 14.74 -22.23
N PRO A 166 -13.19 13.49 -22.70
CA PRO A 166 -13.09 13.17 -24.12
C PRO A 166 -14.02 14.06 -24.95
N MET A 167 -13.55 14.51 -26.12
CA MET A 167 -14.35 15.35 -27.01
C MET A 167 -15.69 14.69 -27.36
N GLU A 168 -15.71 13.37 -27.57
CA GLU A 168 -16.92 12.60 -27.83
C GLU A 168 -17.96 12.78 -26.73
N LYS A 169 -17.51 12.88 -25.47
CA LYS A 169 -18.39 13.06 -24.31
C LYS A 169 -18.99 14.45 -24.27
N VAL A 170 -18.22 15.48 -24.63
CA VAL A 170 -18.70 16.86 -24.73
C VAL A 170 -19.72 17.00 -25.88
N ILE A 171 -19.46 16.35 -27.02
CA ILE A 171 -20.39 16.28 -28.15
C ILE A 171 -21.71 15.59 -27.74
N GLU A 172 -21.63 14.47 -27.02
CA GLU A 172 -22.80 13.76 -26.50
C GLU A 172 -23.64 14.65 -25.55
N LEU A 173 -22.97 15.38 -24.64
CA LEU A 173 -23.63 16.34 -23.76
C LEU A 173 -24.35 17.44 -24.54
N LYS A 174 -23.70 18.03 -25.55
CA LYS A 174 -24.28 19.12 -26.35
C LYS A 174 -25.58 18.70 -27.04
N LYS A 175 -25.63 17.47 -27.58
CA LYS A 175 -26.82 16.93 -28.25
C LYS A 175 -28.06 16.86 -27.33
N LYS A 176 -27.88 16.78 -26.01
CA LYS A 176 -29.01 16.80 -25.05
C LYS A 176 -29.68 18.17 -24.91
N TYR A 177 -29.01 19.26 -25.32
CA TYR A 177 -29.52 20.63 -25.26
C TYR A 177 -30.02 21.16 -26.61
N GLU A 178 -29.86 20.39 -27.69
CA GLU A 178 -30.32 20.73 -29.05
C GLU A 178 -31.66 20.04 -29.43
N ASN A 179 -32.24 19.24 -28.51
CA ASN A 179 -33.60 18.68 -28.59
C ASN A 179 -34.53 19.39 -27.59
#